data_AF-A0A2E0EMU2-F1
#
_entry.id   AF-A0A2E0EMU2-F1
#
_cell.length_a   1.000
_cell.length_b   1.000
_cell.length_c   1.000
_cell.angle_alpha   90.00
_cell.angle_beta   90.00
_cell.angle_gamma   90.00
#
_symmetry.space_group_name_H-M   'P 1'
#
loop_
_entity.id
_entity.type
_entity.pdbx_description
1 polymer ?
#
loop_
_entity_poly.entity_id
_entity_poly.type
_entity_poly.pdbx_seq_one_letter_code
_entity_poly.pdbx_strand_id
1 'polypeptide(L)'
;MTTEFRLPHWEVSVDGIWLTRHFRFENFLQAHQLVMEVAMISERLQHHPEIRYGWGYVELRITSHDAGELTQKDINWIEQVEQLPALQPQAQYYPLPYPTESKIN
;
A
#
# COMPACT_ATOMS: atom_id res chain seq x y z
N MET A 1 -8.04 20.59 21.73
CA MET A 1 -6.71 20.01 21.45
C MET A 1 -6.86 19.23 20.16
N THR A 2 -6.48 19.83 19.03
CA THR A 2 -6.47 19.14 17.73
C THR A 2 -5.22 18.28 17.69
N THR A 3 -5.39 16.96 17.79
CA THR A 3 -4.30 16.01 17.56
C THR A 3 -3.82 16.21 16.13
N GLU A 4 -2.59 16.69 15.95
CA GLU A 4 -1.94 16.72 14.64
C GLU A 4 -1.71 15.27 14.20
N PHE A 5 -2.57 14.76 13.31
CA PHE A 5 -2.32 13.52 12.61
C PHE A 5 -1.10 13.71 11.72
N ARG A 6 0.03 13.10 12.10
CA ARG A 6 1.24 13.12 11.29
C ARG A 6 1.26 11.89 10.41
N LEU A 7 0.99 12.10 9.12
CA LEU A 7 1.17 11.12 8.07
C LEU A 7 2.42 11.49 7.23
N PRO A 8 3.64 11.38 7.78
CA PRO A 8 4.84 11.94 7.17
C PRO A 8 5.22 11.32 5.82
N HIS A 9 4.63 10.18 5.47
CA HIS A 9 4.89 9.44 4.24
C HIS A 9 3.70 9.42 3.28
N TRP A 10 2.59 10.08 3.64
CA TRP A 10 1.42 10.19 2.78
C TRP A 10 1.36 11.59 2.17
N GLU A 11 1.17 11.62 0.87
CA GLU A 11 0.99 12.84 0.10
C GLU A 11 -0.51 13.11 -0.03
N VAL A 12 -0.92 14.32 0.33
CA VAL A 12 -2.27 14.80 0.11
C VAL A 12 -2.36 15.34 -1.33
N SER A 13 -3.38 14.95 -2.08
CA SER A 13 -3.62 15.48 -3.43
C SER A 13 -3.94 16.98 -3.41
N VAL A 14 -3.77 17.65 -4.55
CA VAL A 14 -3.99 19.10 -4.68
C VAL A 14 -5.41 19.53 -4.31
N ASP A 15 -6.40 18.69 -4.61
CA ASP A 15 -7.81 18.88 -4.25
C ASP A 15 -8.14 18.48 -2.79
N GLY A 16 -7.18 17.91 -2.05
CA GLY A 16 -7.35 17.54 -0.65
C GLY A 16 -8.16 16.28 -0.38
N ILE A 17 -8.60 15.56 -1.43
CA ILE A 17 -9.52 14.44 -1.28
C ILE A 17 -8.82 13.08 -1.24
N TRP A 18 -7.55 12.99 -1.65
CA TRP A 18 -6.81 11.73 -1.70
C TRP A 18 -5.56 11.75 -0.83
N LEU A 19 -5.28 10.62 -0.20
CA LEU A 19 -4.01 10.31 0.42
C LEU A 19 -3.30 9.24 -0.40
N THR A 20 -2.05 9.50 -0.79
CA THR A 20 -1.24 8.58 -1.62
C THR A 20 0.08 8.25 -0.93
N ARG A 21 0.54 7.01 -1.03
CA ARG A 21 1.86 6.58 -0.57
C ARG A 21 2.51 5.62 -1.55
N HIS A 22 3.82 5.81 -1.77
CA HIS A 22 4.65 4.98 -2.63
C HIS A 22 5.63 4.14 -1.80
N PHE A 23 5.74 2.87 -2.15
CA PHE A 23 6.65 1.90 -1.55
C PHE A 23 7.61 1.33 -2.59
N ARG A 24 8.82 1.00 -2.16
CA ARG A 24 9.88 0.40 -2.98
C ARG A 24 10.34 -0.90 -2.33
N PHE A 25 10.54 -1.91 -3.16
CA PHE A 25 10.95 -3.26 -2.78
C PHE A 25 12.02 -3.79 -3.73
N GLU A 26 12.75 -4.81 -3.32
CA GLU A 26 13.83 -5.37 -4.13
C GLU A 26 13.32 -6.26 -5.29
N ASN A 27 12.11 -6.81 -5.15
CA ASN A 27 11.54 -7.75 -6.11
C ASN A 27 10.00 -7.72 -6.10
N PHE A 28 9.40 -8.44 -7.05
CA PHE A 28 7.95 -8.54 -7.19
C PHE A 28 7.28 -9.26 -6.00
N LEU A 29 7.91 -10.28 -5.41
CA LEU A 29 7.31 -11.05 -4.32
C LEU A 29 7.09 -10.18 -3.08
N GLN A 30 8.07 -9.37 -2.70
CA GLN A 30 7.95 -8.40 -1.60
C GLN A 30 6.84 -7.37 -1.85
N ALA A 31 6.78 -6.83 -3.08
CA ALA A 31 5.70 -5.91 -3.44
C ALA A 31 4.32 -6.57 -3.35
N HIS A 32 4.19 -7.82 -3.83
CA HIS A 32 2.95 -8.58 -3.76
C HIS A 32 2.53 -8.92 -2.33
N GLN A 33 3.48 -9.22 -1.43
CA GLN A 33 3.20 -9.46 -0.01
C GLN A 33 2.51 -8.25 0.64
N LEU A 34 3.00 -7.03 0.40
CA LEU A 34 2.33 -5.82 0.89
C LEU A 34 0.89 -5.73 0.35
N VAL A 35 0.69 -6.00 -0.94
CA VAL A 35 -0.65 -5.94 -1.56
C VAL A 35 -1.62 -6.96 -0.93
N MET A 36 -1.16 -8.17 -0.64
CA MET A 36 -1.97 -9.19 0.04
C MET A 36 -2.39 -8.74 1.44
N GLU A 37 -1.45 -8.19 2.22
CA GLU A 37 -1.73 -7.69 3.56
C GLU A 37 -2.69 -6.50 3.55
N VAL A 38 -2.50 -5.57 2.62
CA VAL A 38 -3.38 -4.43 2.38
C VAL A 38 -4.80 -4.88 2.00
N ALA A 39 -4.94 -5.90 1.14
CA ALA A 39 -6.24 -6.43 0.76
C ALA A 39 -7.00 -7.02 1.97
N MET A 40 -6.31 -7.75 2.86
CA MET A 40 -6.92 -8.29 4.08
C MET A 40 -7.41 -7.19 5.03
N ILE A 41 -6.63 -6.11 5.21
CA ILE A 41 -7.06 -4.95 6.01
C ILE A 41 -8.28 -4.29 5.38
N SER A 42 -8.25 -4.10 4.06
CA SER A 42 -9.32 -3.40 3.31
C SER A 42 -10.65 -4.13 3.42
N GLU A 43 -10.65 -5.46 3.28
CA GLU A 43 -11.85 -6.28 3.48
C GLU A 43 -12.36 -6.23 4.92
N ARG A 44 -11.46 -6.34 5.92
CA ARG A 44 -11.85 -6.28 7.33
C ARG A 44 -12.48 -4.94 7.72
N LEU A 45 -12.00 -3.84 7.14
CA LEU A 45 -12.50 -2.50 7.41
C LEU A 45 -13.66 -2.09 6.48
N GLN A 46 -13.97 -2.90 5.45
CA GLN A 46 -14.90 -2.54 4.38
C GLN A 46 -14.59 -1.16 3.78
N HIS A 47 -13.29 -0.92 3.54
CA HIS A 47 -12.77 0.34 3.01
C HIS A 47 -11.61 0.03 2.07
N HIS A 48 -11.81 0.32 0.78
CA HIS A 48 -10.95 -0.22 -0.29
C HIS A 48 -10.12 0.90 -0.94
N PRO A 49 -8.78 0.79 -0.96
CA PRO A 49 -7.92 1.71 -1.69
C PRO A 49 -7.91 1.42 -3.19
N GLU A 50 -7.37 2.35 -3.95
CA GLU A 50 -6.78 2.09 -5.26
C GLU A 50 -5.34 1.56 -5.05
N ILE A 51 -5.01 0.43 -5.67
CA ILE A 51 -3.70 -0.23 -5.57
C ILE A 51 -3.08 -0.36 -6.97
N ARG A 52 -1.86 0.15 -7.15
CA ARG A 52 -1.04 -0.10 -8.34
C ARG A 52 0.29 -0.71 -7.90
N TYR A 53 0.69 -1.83 -8.48
CA TYR A 53 1.95 -2.47 -8.09
C TYR A 53 2.59 -3.25 -9.25
N GLY A 54 3.88 -3.52 -9.11
CA GLY A 54 4.66 -4.25 -10.10
C GLY A 54 6.03 -4.62 -9.56
N TRP A 55 7.02 -4.75 -10.46
CA TRP A 55 8.38 -5.11 -10.05
C TRP A 55 8.99 -4.07 -9.09
N GLY A 56 9.08 -4.44 -7.81
CA GLY A 56 9.74 -3.63 -6.79
C GLY A 56 8.99 -2.36 -6.38
N TYR A 57 7.69 -2.23 -6.65
CA TYR A 57 6.92 -1.05 -6.21
C TYR A 57 5.46 -1.35 -5.90
N VAL A 58 4.90 -0.56 -4.97
CA VAL A 58 3.47 -0.47 -4.67
C VAL A 58 3.11 1.01 -4.49
N GLU A 59 2.01 1.44 -5.07
CA GLU A 59 1.38 2.76 -4.91
C GLU A 59 -0.01 2.51 -4.35
N LEU A 60 -0.28 3.08 -3.17
CA LEU A 60 -1.57 3.02 -2.49
C LEU A 60 -2.20 4.40 -2.51
N ARG A 61 -3.48 4.47 -2.83
CA ARG A 61 -4.25 5.70 -2.79
C ARG A 61 -5.61 5.44 -2.16
N ILE A 62 -6.04 6.28 -1.20
CA ILE A 62 -7.26 6.07 -0.42
C ILE A 62 -8.07 7.36 -0.27
N THR A 63 -9.40 7.22 -0.36
CA THR A 63 -10.41 8.26 -0.08
C THR A 63 -11.73 7.58 0.30
N SER A 64 -12.61 8.34 0.97
CA SER A 64 -14.02 7.96 1.13
C SER A 64 -14.82 8.42 -0.08
N HIS A 65 -14.94 7.55 -1.08
CA HIS A 65 -15.60 7.85 -2.36
C HIS A 65 -17.06 8.32 -2.22
N ASP A 66 -17.78 7.79 -1.24
CA ASP A 66 -19.16 8.12 -0.93
C ASP A 66 -19.32 9.53 -0.34
N ALA A 67 -18.35 9.96 0.46
CA ALA A 67 -18.32 11.29 1.06
C ALA A 67 -17.75 12.36 0.11
N GLY A 68 -16.92 11.97 -0.87
CA GLY A 68 -16.23 12.90 -1.76
C GLY A 68 -15.10 13.69 -1.07
N GLU A 69 -14.70 13.27 0.14
CA GLU A 69 -13.66 13.89 0.96
C GLU A 69 -12.95 12.84 1.83
N LEU A 70 -11.84 13.23 2.46
CA LEU A 70 -11.17 12.39 3.44
C LEU A 70 -12.00 12.31 4.73
N THR A 71 -12.18 11.10 5.23
CA THR A 71 -12.88 10.83 6.49
C THR A 71 -11.98 10.07 7.46
N GLN A 72 -12.49 9.87 8.69
CA GLN A 72 -11.80 9.06 9.69
C GLN A 72 -11.57 7.60 9.22
N LYS A 73 -12.37 7.08 8.27
CA LYS A 73 -12.16 5.74 7.70
C LYS A 73 -10.82 5.65 6.98
N ASP A 74 -10.47 6.68 6.21
CA ASP A 74 -9.19 6.76 5.49
C ASP A 74 -8.02 6.76 6.46
N ILE A 75 -8.13 7.56 7.52
CA ILE A 75 -7.10 7.68 8.56
C ILE A 75 -6.92 6.37 9.32
N ASN A 76 -8.02 5.74 9.77
CA ASN A 76 -7.98 4.46 10.48
C ASN A 76 -7.37 3.35 9.59
N TRP A 77 -7.69 3.36 8.30
CA TRP A 77 -7.14 2.41 7.35
C TRP A 77 -5.63 2.61 7.20
N ILE A 78 -5.17 3.85 7.07
CA ILE A 78 -3.74 4.18 6.97
C ILE A 78 -2.98 3.71 8.22
N GLU A 79 -3.51 3.97 9.41
CA GLU A 79 -2.89 3.52 10.67
C GLU A 79 -2.69 2.00 10.73
N GLN A 80 -3.61 1.22 10.15
CA GLN A 80 -3.48 -0.24 10.09
C GLN A 80 -2.43 -0.66 9.06
N VAL A 81 -2.34 0.03 7.92
CA VAL A 81 -1.33 -0.24 6.89
C VAL A 81 0.07 0.10 7.38
N GLU A 82 0.27 1.19 8.13
CA GLU A 82 1.57 1.55 8.72
C GLU A 82 2.13 0.47 9.68
N GLN A 83 1.26 -0.39 10.22
CA GLN A 83 1.65 -1.45 11.16
C GLN A 83 1.95 -2.78 10.47
N LEU A 84 1.87 -2.85 9.15
CA LEU A 84 2.04 -4.10 8.40
C LEU A 84 3.47 -4.65 8.49
N PRO A 85 3.63 -5.97 8.74
CA PRO A 85 4.94 -6.63 8.73
C PRO A 85 5.70 -6.48 7.41
N ALA A 86 5.00 -6.41 6.27
CA ALA A 86 5.63 -6.21 4.96
C ALA A 86 6.38 -4.86 4.83
N LEU A 87 6.11 -3.89 5.71
CA LEU A 87 6.83 -2.61 5.76
C LEU A 87 8.07 -2.65 6.66
N GLN A 88 8.25 -3.72 7.43
CA GLN A 88 9.44 -3.92 8.25
C GLN A 88 10.54 -4.60 7.42
N PRO A 89 11.83 -4.41 7.75
CA PRO A 89 12.91 -5.11 7.07
C PRO A 89 12.75 -6.63 7.26
N GLN A 90 12.32 -7.33 6.21
CA GLN A 90 12.23 -8.79 6.26
C GLN A 90 13.61 -9.40 6.02
N ALA A 91 14.14 -10.09 7.02
CA ALA A 91 15.30 -10.96 6.88
C ALA A 91 14.87 -12.31 6.30
N GLN A 92 14.62 -12.43 4.99
CA GLN A 92 14.55 -13.76 4.36
C GLN A 92 14.91 -13.74 2.88
N TYR A 93 16.10 -14.28 2.58
CA TYR A 93 16.53 -14.62 1.23
C TYR A 93 15.70 -15.81 0.72
N TYR A 94 14.91 -15.59 -0.32
CA TYR A 94 14.27 -16.65 -1.11
C TYR A 94 14.89 -16.69 -2.51
N PRO A 95 15.79 -17.64 -2.80
CA PRO A 95 16.25 -17.84 -4.17
C PRO A 95 15.10 -18.47 -4.96
N LEU A 96 14.45 -17.68 -5.81
CA LEU A 96 13.53 -18.20 -6.81
C LEU A 96 14.33 -18.75 -7.99
N PRO A 97 14.14 -20.01 -8.39
CA PRO A 97 14.65 -20.48 -9.67
C PRO A 97 13.80 -19.85 -10.77
N TYR A 98 14.26 -18.73 -11.34
CA TYR A 98 13.68 -18.23 -12.57
C TYR A 98 14.06 -19.21 -13.69
N PRO A 99 13.08 -19.79 -14.42
CA PRO A 99 13.41 -20.53 -15.62
C PRO A 99 14.01 -19.56 -16.64
N THR A 100 15.11 -19.94 -17.27
CA THR A 100 15.67 -19.20 -18.41
C THR A 100 14.62 -19.19 -19.52
N GLU A 101 14.11 -18.02 -19.87
CA GLU A 101 13.13 -17.88 -20.95
C GLU A 101 13.69 -18.48 -22.25
N SER A 102 13.04 -19.55 -22.74
CA SER A 102 13.16 -19.93 -24.14
C SER A 102 12.44 -18.85 -24.94
N LYS A 103 13.20 -18.06 -25.70
CA LYS A 103 12.65 -17.09 -26.65
C LYS A 103 11.59 -17.79 -27.51
N ILE A 104 10.37 -17.26 -27.46
CA ILE A 104 9.29 -17.69 -28.35
C ILE A 104 9.58 -17.01 -29.69
N ASN A 105 9.90 -17.81 -30.72
CA ASN A 105 10.09 -17.35 -32.09
C ASN A 105 8.75 -17.10 -32.78
#